data_AF-D1AJM7-F1
#
_entry.id   AF-D1AJM7-F1
#
_cell.length_a   1.000
_cell.length_b   1.000
_cell.length_c   1.000
_cell.angle_alpha   90.00
_cell.angle_beta   90.00
_cell.angle_gamma   90.00
#
_symmetry.space_group_name_H-M   'P 1'
#
loop_
_entity.id
_entity.type
_entity.pdbx_description
1 polymer ?
#
loop_
_entity_poly.entity_id
_entity_poly.type
_entity_poly.pdbx_seq_one_letter_code
_entity_poly.pdbx_strand_id
1 'polypeptide(L)'
;MRDNNNLKFTYSILFVSGIASCILIFMFSFIPSAAVLTFALAAKSKLPYEEAPPQGLKIMILTSAVHIAASVLFLAPLVFAFIIPDSIRIFLQLSSIILHFLFNIIILIFYIAGLVFVKKEYYNID
;
A
#
# COMPACT_ATOMS: atom_id res chain seq x y z
N MET A 1 -11.37 -26.75 -10.90
CA MET A 1 -12.10 -26.41 -9.66
C MET A 1 -11.44 -25.20 -9.05
N ARG A 2 -12.22 -24.16 -8.71
CA ARG A 2 -11.72 -22.95 -8.02
C ARG A 2 -11.28 -23.38 -6.62
N ASP A 3 -10.01 -23.19 -6.28
CA ASP A 3 -9.53 -23.44 -4.91
C ASP A 3 -9.91 -22.24 -4.03
N ASN A 4 -11.18 -22.22 -3.62
CA ASN A 4 -11.76 -21.15 -2.82
C ASN A 4 -11.07 -21.01 -1.46
N ASN A 5 -10.51 -22.10 -0.94
CA ASN A 5 -9.73 -22.08 0.30
C ASN A 5 -8.44 -21.28 0.13
N ASN A 6 -7.74 -21.48 -0.98
CA ASN A 6 -6.52 -20.75 -1.29
C ASN A 6 -6.79 -19.26 -1.60
N LEU A 7 -7.90 -18.94 -2.26
CA LEU A 7 -8.32 -17.55 -2.48
C LEU A 7 -8.68 -16.86 -1.15
N LYS A 8 -9.51 -17.50 -0.30
CA LYS A 8 -9.85 -17.01 1.04
C LYS A 8 -8.61 -16.76 1.89
N PHE A 9 -7.67 -17.70 1.90
CA PHE A 9 -6.40 -17.55 2.61
C PHE A 9 -5.60 -16.33 2.12
N THR A 10 -5.55 -16.11 0.81
CA THR A 10 -4.85 -14.96 0.21
C THR A 10 -5.50 -13.64 0.62
N TYR A 11 -6.83 -13.58 0.62
CA TYR A 11 -7.59 -12.42 1.09
C TYR A 11 -7.37 -12.16 2.60
N SER A 12 -7.28 -13.21 3.43
CA SER A 12 -6.96 -13.07 4.85
C SER A 12 -5.57 -12.48 5.07
N ILE A 13 -4.56 -12.93 4.34
CA ILE A 13 -3.21 -12.34 4.44
C ILE A 13 -3.20 -10.91 3.92
N LEU A 14 -3.89 -10.63 2.80
CA LEU A 14 -4.05 -9.27 2.28
C LEU A 14 -4.67 -8.34 3.33
N PHE A 15 -5.68 -8.82 4.06
CA PHE A 15 -6.33 -8.06 5.12
C PHE A 15 -5.37 -7.77 6.30
N VAL A 16 -4.65 -8.78 6.78
CA VAL A 16 -3.68 -8.63 7.88
C VAL A 16 -2.52 -7.71 7.48
N SER A 17 -1.98 -7.86 6.27
CA SER A 17 -0.91 -6.99 5.75
C SER A 17 -1.40 -5.55 5.52
N GLY A 18 -2.66 -5.36 5.15
CA GLY A 18 -3.27 -4.04 5.08
C GLY A 18 -3.41 -3.38 6.46
N ILE A 19 -3.82 -4.11 7.49
CA ILE A 19 -3.84 -3.60 8.87
C ILE A 19 -2.43 -3.20 9.32
N ALA A 20 -1.44 -4.06 9.08
CA ALA A 20 -0.05 -3.75 9.39
C ALA A 20 0.42 -2.48 8.64
N SER A 21 0.00 -2.31 7.39
CA SER A 21 0.27 -1.09 6.61
C SER A 21 -0.34 0.15 7.26
N CYS A 22 -1.59 0.09 7.74
CA CYS A 22 -2.22 1.22 8.45
C CYS A 22 -1.46 1.62 9.71
N ILE A 23 -1.01 0.64 10.52
CA ILE A 23 -0.31 0.89 11.78
C ILE A 23 1.08 1.51 11.52
N LEU A 24 1.78 1.00 10.52
CA LEU A 24 3.17 1.36 10.24
C LEU A 24 3.31 2.48 9.19
N ILE A 25 2.20 3.07 8.73
CA ILE A 25 2.19 4.00 7.59
C ILE A 25 3.08 5.23 7.81
N PHE A 26 3.23 5.67 9.06
CA PHE A 26 4.04 6.84 9.39
C PHE A 26 5.53 6.52 9.63
N MET A 27 5.94 5.25 9.62
CA MET A 27 7.31 4.82 9.97
C MET A 27 8.30 4.86 8.79
N PHE A 28 8.01 5.62 7.72
CA PHE A 28 8.83 5.67 6.49
C PHE A 28 9.16 4.26 5.93
N SER A 29 8.27 3.29 6.15
CA SER A 29 8.47 1.91 5.72
C SER A 29 7.50 1.57 4.59
N PHE A 30 8.05 1.18 3.44
CA PHE A 30 7.27 0.67 2.31
C PHE A 30 7.08 -0.86 2.37
N ILE A 31 7.72 -1.56 3.33
CA ILE A 31 7.69 -3.03 3.42
C ILE A 31 6.25 -3.57 3.59
N PRO A 32 5.41 -3.03 4.50
CA PRO A 32 4.03 -3.49 4.63
C PRO A 32 3.23 -3.28 3.35
N SER A 33 3.48 -2.18 2.63
CA SER A 33 2.81 -1.88 1.36
C SER A 33 3.28 -2.80 0.23
N ALA A 34 4.56 -3.17 0.20
CA ALA A 34 5.06 -4.20 -0.72
C ALA A 34 4.34 -5.54 -0.48
N ALA A 35 4.16 -5.94 0.79
CA ALA A 35 3.41 -7.14 1.13
C ALA A 35 1.96 -7.06 0.64
N VAL A 36 1.27 -5.94 0.90
CA VAL A 36 -0.09 -5.70 0.38
C VAL A 36 -0.12 -5.86 -1.14
N LEU A 37 0.79 -5.21 -1.87
CA LEU A 37 0.82 -5.26 -3.32
C LEU A 37 0.99 -6.71 -3.82
N THR A 38 1.92 -7.46 -3.23
CA THR A 38 2.16 -8.86 -3.57
C THR A 38 0.90 -9.71 -3.35
N PHE A 39 0.24 -9.60 -2.19
CA PHE A 39 -0.94 -10.41 -1.90
C PHE A 39 -2.18 -9.96 -2.68
N ALA A 40 -2.31 -8.67 -2.98
CA ALA A 40 -3.40 -8.17 -3.81
C ALA A 40 -3.25 -8.64 -5.27
N LEU A 41 -2.03 -8.66 -5.80
CA LEU A 41 -1.73 -9.23 -7.12
C LEU A 41 -1.91 -10.75 -7.14
N ALA A 42 -1.52 -11.45 -6.07
CA ALA A 42 -1.74 -12.90 -5.93
C ALA A 42 -3.23 -13.24 -5.82
N ALA A 43 -4.03 -12.41 -5.15
CA ALA A 43 -5.48 -12.56 -5.13
C ALA A 43 -6.06 -12.33 -6.53
N LYS A 44 -5.61 -11.27 -7.23
CA LYS A 44 -6.02 -10.98 -8.60
C LYS A 44 -5.68 -12.11 -9.57
N SER A 45 -4.50 -12.72 -9.49
CA SER A 45 -4.10 -13.82 -10.39
C SER A 45 -4.90 -15.10 -10.18
N LYS A 46 -5.62 -15.22 -9.06
CA LYS A 46 -6.49 -16.35 -8.73
C LYS A 46 -7.95 -16.11 -9.12
N LEU A 47 -8.29 -14.89 -9.58
CA LEU A 47 -9.61 -14.58 -10.14
C LEU A 47 -9.69 -15.02 -11.60
N PRO A 48 -10.90 -15.31 -12.11
CA PRO A 48 -11.11 -15.59 -13.54
C PRO A 48 -10.60 -14.42 -14.39
N TYR A 49 -9.93 -14.72 -15.51
CA TYR A 49 -9.32 -13.72 -16.38
C TYR A 49 -10.32 -12.70 -16.95
N GLU A 50 -11.58 -13.12 -17.12
CA GLU A 50 -12.67 -12.31 -17.67
C GLU A 50 -13.37 -11.44 -16.60
N GLU A 51 -13.13 -11.69 -15.31
CA GLU A 51 -13.72 -10.90 -14.25
C GLU A 51 -12.88 -9.65 -13.96
N ALA A 52 -13.53 -8.49 -14.01
CA ALA A 52 -12.91 -7.27 -13.54
C ALA A 52 -12.54 -7.43 -12.05
N PRO A 53 -11.33 -7.02 -11.64
CA PRO A 53 -10.93 -7.18 -10.25
C PRO A 53 -11.93 -6.46 -9.32
N PRO A 54 -12.32 -7.09 -8.22
CA PRO A 54 -13.12 -6.48 -7.18
C PRO A 54 -12.53 -5.15 -6.69
N GLN A 55 -13.39 -4.27 -6.19
CA GLN A 55 -13.03 -2.90 -5.87
C GLN A 55 -11.97 -2.82 -4.76
N GLY A 56 -12.05 -3.68 -3.76
CA GLY A 56 -11.07 -3.82 -2.70
C GLY A 56 -9.69 -4.12 -3.26
N LEU A 57 -9.55 -5.13 -4.13
CA LEU A 57 -8.26 -5.43 -4.78
C LEU A 57 -7.71 -4.24 -5.59
N LYS A 58 -8.56 -3.54 -6.35
CA LYS A 58 -8.13 -2.36 -7.11
C LYS A 58 -7.56 -1.27 -6.19
N ILE A 59 -8.27 -0.98 -5.11
CA ILE A 59 -7.84 0.02 -4.11
C ILE A 59 -6.53 -0.43 -3.46
N MET A 60 -6.44 -1.68 -3.02
CA MET A 60 -5.23 -2.19 -2.35
C MET A 60 -4.02 -2.15 -3.28
N ILE A 61 -4.15 -2.56 -4.54
CA ILE A 61 -3.07 -2.50 -5.54
C ILE A 61 -2.63 -1.06 -5.78
N LEU A 62 -3.57 -0.15 -6.05
CA LEU A 62 -3.25 1.24 -6.35
C LEU A 62 -2.60 1.93 -5.15
N THR A 63 -3.20 1.79 -3.97
CA THR A 63 -2.76 2.45 -2.73
C THR A 63 -1.36 1.97 -2.34
N SER A 64 -1.11 0.66 -2.42
CA SER A 64 0.21 0.09 -2.11
C SER A 64 1.29 0.52 -3.12
N ALA A 65 1.00 0.48 -4.41
CA ALA A 65 1.93 0.93 -5.45
C ALA A 65 2.28 2.42 -5.32
N VAL A 66 1.26 3.25 -5.09
CA VAL A 66 1.42 4.70 -4.88
C VAL A 66 2.22 4.99 -3.62
N HIS A 67 1.95 4.28 -2.52
CA HIS A 67 2.71 4.45 -1.29
C HIS A 67 4.19 4.07 -1.47
N ILE A 68 4.49 2.93 -2.11
CA ILE A 68 5.87 2.51 -2.41
C ILE A 68 6.60 3.58 -3.23
N ALA A 69 5.98 4.03 -4.33
CA ALA A 69 6.58 5.05 -5.21
C ALA A 69 6.85 6.36 -4.46
N ALA A 70 5.90 6.79 -3.63
CA ALA A 70 6.05 7.98 -2.81
C ALA A 70 7.15 7.82 -1.76
N SER A 71 7.22 6.68 -1.05
CA SER A 71 8.29 6.42 -0.08
C SER A 71 9.67 6.51 -0.73
N VAL A 72 9.84 5.96 -1.94
CA VAL A 72 11.10 6.08 -2.70
C VAL A 72 11.41 7.55 -3.04
N LEU A 73 10.40 8.32 -3.48
CA LEU A 73 10.57 9.74 -3.79
C LEU A 73 10.96 10.56 -2.56
N PHE A 74 10.31 10.32 -1.42
CA PHE A 74 10.59 11.03 -0.17
C PHE A 74 11.94 10.65 0.46
N LEU A 75 12.52 9.51 0.08
CA LEU A 75 13.89 9.12 0.41
C LEU A 75 14.95 9.77 -0.51
N ALA A 76 14.58 10.25 -1.70
CA ALA A 76 15.52 10.83 -2.65
C ALA A 76 16.35 12.02 -2.09
N PRO A 77 15.77 12.96 -1.30
CA PRO A 77 16.54 14.03 -0.66
C PRO A 77 17.63 13.51 0.30
N LEU A 78 17.47 12.30 0.85
CA LEU A 78 18.48 11.67 1.70
C LEU A 78 19.69 11.21 0.86
N VAL A 79 19.46 10.75 -0.37
CA VAL A 79 20.50 10.28 -1.30
C VAL A 79 21.29 11.45 -1.90
N PHE A 80 20.62 12.55 -2.23
CA PHE A 80 21.25 13.75 -2.79
C PHE A 80 21.79 14.73 -1.73
N ALA A 81 21.72 14.36 -0.45
CA ALA A 81 22.14 15.18 0.69
C ALA A 81 23.60 15.67 0.62
N PHE A 82 24.46 14.98 -0.14
CA PHE A 82 25.88 15.29 -0.28
C PHE A 82 26.20 16.31 -1.40
N ILE A 83 25.23 16.62 -2.27
CA ILE A 83 25.43 17.50 -3.44
C ILE A 83 24.87 18.91 -3.18
N ILE A 84 24.00 19.06 -2.18
CA ILE A 84 23.21 20.26 -1.93
C ILE A 84 23.77 21.05 -0.74
N PRO A 85 23.90 22.39 -0.82
CA PRO A 85 24.29 23.23 0.31
C PRO A 85 23.42 23.01 1.56
N ASP A 86 24.02 23.06 2.74
CA ASP A 86 23.37 22.71 4.02
C ASP A 86 22.05 23.43 4.27
N SER A 87 21.95 24.72 3.93
CA SER A 87 20.73 25.52 4.09
C SER A 87 19.57 25.04 3.21
N ILE A 88 19.87 24.67 1.96
CA ILE A 88 18.88 24.13 1.02
C ILE A 88 18.51 22.70 1.42
N ARG A 89 19.49 21.90 1.89
CA ARG A 89 19.26 20.54 2.38
C ARG A 89 18.28 20.51 3.56
N ILE A 90 18.49 21.36 4.57
CA ILE A 90 17.61 21.42 5.76
C ILE A 90 16.18 21.77 5.36
N PHE A 91 16.02 22.77 4.48
CA PHE A 91 14.70 23.16 3.98
C PHE A 91 14.00 21.99 3.25
N LEU A 92 14.69 21.34 2.30
CA LEU A 92 14.12 20.22 1.54
C LEU A 92 13.79 19.02 2.43
N GLN A 93 14.61 18.73 3.44
CA GLN A 93 14.35 17.64 4.40
C GLN A 93 13.11 17.91 5.24
N LEU A 94 12.97 19.12 5.80
CA LEU A 94 11.79 19.52 6.57
C LEU A 94 10.52 19.49 5.70
N SER A 95 10.58 20.05 4.50
CA SER A 95 9.46 20.01 3.55
C SER A 95 9.09 18.58 3.17
N SER A 96 10.07 17.71 2.91
CA SER A 96 9.85 16.29 2.59
C SER A 96 9.15 15.56 3.73
N ILE A 97 9.55 15.77 4.98
CA ILE A 97 8.93 15.15 6.17
C ILE A 97 7.47 15.58 6.29
N ILE A 98 7.17 16.88 6.15
CA ILE A 98 5.80 17.41 6.25
C ILE A 98 4.92 16.86 5.13
N LEU A 99 5.42 16.88 3.88
CA LEU A 99 4.70 16.36 2.73
C LEU A 99 4.45 14.86 2.84
N HIS A 100 5.44 14.10 3.30
CA HIS A 100 5.29 12.66 3.56
C HIS A 100 4.22 12.39 4.63
N PHE A 101 4.19 13.18 5.71
CA PHE A 101 3.16 13.06 6.75
C PHE A 101 1.76 13.32 6.19
N LEU A 102 1.56 14.41 5.45
CA LEU A 102 0.27 14.74 4.83
C LEU A 102 -0.16 13.69 3.80
N PHE A 103 0.78 13.21 2.99
CA PHE A 103 0.53 12.17 2.01
C PHE A 103 0.10 10.86 2.69
N ASN A 104 0.75 10.47 3.78
CA ASN A 104 0.41 9.25 4.50
C ASN A 104 -0.97 9.29 5.15
N ILE A 105 -1.50 10.48 5.50
CA ILE A 105 -2.91 10.61 5.92
C ILE A 105 -3.84 10.20 4.78
N ILE A 106 -3.57 10.65 3.55
CA ILE A 106 -4.38 10.29 2.38
C ILE A 106 -4.28 8.79 2.11
N ILE A 107 -3.07 8.23 2.11
CA ILE A 107 -2.85 6.79 1.89
C ILE A 107 -3.53 5.95 2.98
N LEU A 108 -3.53 6.40 4.24
CA LEU A 108 -4.22 5.73 5.34
C LEU A 108 -5.73 5.62 5.09
N ILE A 109 -6.36 6.70 4.61
CA ILE A 109 -7.79 6.69 4.26
C ILE A 109 -8.08 5.65 3.17
N PHE A 110 -7.24 5.61 2.13
CA PHE A 110 -7.40 4.62 1.06
C PHE A 110 -7.17 3.19 1.54
N TYR A 111 -6.22 2.95 2.44
CA TYR A 111 -6.04 1.64 3.05
C TYR A 111 -7.24 1.20 3.86
N ILE A 112 -7.78 2.08 4.70
CA ILE A 112 -8.99 1.79 5.50
C ILE A 112 -10.17 1.47 4.56
N ALA A 113 -10.38 2.27 3.52
CA ALA A 113 -11.40 2.01 2.53
C ALA A 113 -11.19 0.65 1.84
N GLY A 114 -9.96 0.37 1.38
CA GLY A 114 -9.58 -0.90 0.76
C GLY A 114 -9.85 -2.09 1.68
N LEU A 115 -9.50 -2.00 2.97
CA LEU A 115 -9.76 -3.03 3.97
C LEU A 115 -11.25 -3.32 4.17
N VAL A 116 -12.11 -2.29 4.16
CA VAL A 116 -13.56 -2.46 4.26
C VAL A 116 -14.09 -3.25 3.07
N PHE A 117 -13.65 -2.91 1.85
CA PHE A 117 -14.06 -3.63 0.64
C PHE A 117 -13.49 -5.06 0.59
N VAL A 118 -12.20 -5.25 0.91
CA VAL A 118 -11.55 -6.57 0.97
C VAL A 118 -12.25 -7.49 1.98
N LYS A 119 -12.64 -6.97 3.15
CA LYS A 119 -13.41 -7.74 4.13
C LYS A 119 -14.77 -8.17 3.56
N LYS A 120 -15.49 -7.25 2.91
CA LYS A 120 -16.77 -7.57 2.26
C LYS A 120 -16.61 -8.64 1.17
N GLU A 121 -15.57 -8.50 0.35
CA GLU A 121 -15.25 -9.45 -0.73
C GLU A 121 -14.88 -10.83 -0.19
N TYR A 122 -14.12 -10.89 0.91
CA TYR A 122 -13.77 -12.16 1.57
C TYR A 122 -15.01 -12.98 1.95
N TYR A 123 -16.04 -12.34 2.51
CA TYR A 123 -17.29 -13.02 2.90
C TYR A 123 -18.13 -13.46 1.70
N ASN A 124 -17.91 -12.90 0.52
CA ASN A 124 -18.61 -13.24 -0.72
C ASN A 124 -17.91 -14.33 -1.53
N ILE A 125 -16.77 -14.86 -1.04
CA ILE A 125 -16.15 -16.03 -1.65
C ILE A 125 -16.90 -17.26 -1.13
N ASP A 126 -17.59 -17.99 -2.00
CA ASP A 126 -18.26 -19.25 -1.66
C ASP A 126 -17.23 -20.37 -1.41
#